data_AF-A0A413GR88-F1
#
_entry.id   AF-A0A413GR88-F1
#
_cell.length_a   1.000
_cell.length_b   1.000
_cell.length_c   1.000
_cell.angle_alpha   90.00
_cell.angle_beta   90.00
_cell.angle_gamma   90.00
#
_symmetry.space_group_name_H-M   'P 1'
#
loop_
_entity.id
_entity.type
_entity.pdbx_description
1 polymer ?
#
loop_
_entity_poly.entity_id
_entity_poly.type
_entity_poly.pdbx_seq_one_letter_code
_entity_poly.pdbx_strand_id
1 'polypeptide(L)'
;MKQTLTFIPPVVDSTQSSIHTEAYEKSVDLYNQGEYLQAFHSLLDYLNADFRTKYGNADGTEFHIPHGSILVHISVKDGFYRISADFLNLPEKGRVAMLRQIADLNLNKLLLPRFVKDNDKLRMEYTCSLSQSHPHKMYFVLQNICHIGDKYDDEFCTKFGATRCYEPQVTPYPQQEIDRIYEGLQILGRETLEAVKEYDADRKYGYSWNVLDTTFYQISYFARPQGQLLNDLDKAVDDMDAELPTAEVVAKGKAFLEKLLAMPKEELAADLYFVDTLVSTKRRSSLKNMQENFMSVYKEATEAIQTENYERSAVRLLYIFYEAYFYNDVQDDINVILSHALEKASGKSMEDASEILYNAMDKIMEGDLEPDEDDLEEISAEAIEQMQGMAASLQEEIMKAQADMQAAMMRGDMAEYMRLAQELQQKMMQQALGGQQ
;
A
#
# COMPACT_ATOMS: atom_id res chain seq x y z
N MET A 1 15.59 13.01 -23.01
CA MET A 1 14.30 13.56 -22.57
C MET A 1 14.49 15.04 -22.19
N LYS A 2 13.66 15.97 -22.69
CA LYS A 2 13.83 17.42 -22.42
C LYS A 2 12.97 17.95 -21.27
N GLN A 3 11.85 17.30 -21.03
CA GLN A 3 10.87 17.65 -20.01
C GLN A 3 10.40 16.38 -19.29
N THR A 4 9.99 16.51 -18.05
CA THR A 4 9.34 15.43 -17.30
C THR A 4 8.04 14.98 -17.98
N LEU A 5 7.67 13.72 -17.73
CA LEU A 5 6.45 13.14 -18.27
C LEU A 5 5.22 13.77 -17.61
N THR A 6 4.07 13.63 -18.28
CA THR A 6 2.78 14.14 -17.79
C THR A 6 2.38 13.45 -16.48
N PHE A 7 2.09 14.25 -15.45
CA PHE A 7 1.42 13.80 -14.22
C PHE A 7 -0.05 13.48 -14.51
N ILE A 8 -0.49 12.31 -14.06
CA ILE A 8 -1.90 11.88 -14.11
C ILE A 8 -2.39 11.78 -12.66
N PRO A 9 -3.41 12.56 -12.25
CA PRO A 9 -3.93 12.50 -10.89
C PRO A 9 -4.45 11.11 -10.55
N PRO A 10 -4.27 10.63 -9.30
CA PRO A 10 -4.80 9.34 -8.89
C PRO A 10 -6.32 9.31 -8.81
N VAL A 11 -6.89 8.11 -8.87
CA VAL A 11 -8.33 7.89 -8.69
C VAL A 11 -8.82 8.12 -7.25
N VAL A 12 -7.90 8.18 -6.29
CA VAL A 12 -8.17 8.55 -4.90
C VAL A 12 -7.16 9.57 -4.40
N ASP A 13 -7.60 10.47 -3.52
CA ASP A 13 -6.76 11.55 -3.00
C ASP A 13 -5.78 11.06 -1.91
N SER A 14 -6.14 9.98 -1.21
CA SER A 14 -5.35 9.42 -0.11
C SER A 14 -5.03 7.94 -0.32
N THR A 15 -3.79 7.58 0.00
CA THR A 15 -3.34 6.18 0.10
C THR A 15 -3.07 5.76 1.54
N GLN A 16 -3.51 6.57 2.51
CA GLN A 16 -3.20 6.36 3.92
C GLN A 16 -3.73 5.01 4.42
N SER A 17 -2.84 4.29 5.08
CA SER A 17 -3.18 3.06 5.79
C SER A 17 -4.23 3.31 6.87
N SER A 18 -5.23 2.42 6.96
CA SER A 18 -6.22 2.42 8.05
C SER A 18 -5.70 1.81 9.36
N ILE A 19 -4.42 1.46 9.43
CA ILE A 19 -3.84 0.78 10.59
C ILE A 19 -3.82 1.71 11.81
N HIS A 20 -4.39 1.23 12.92
CA HIS A 20 -4.40 1.90 14.22
C HIS A 20 -3.42 1.25 15.19
N THR A 21 -2.17 1.72 15.21
CA THR A 21 -1.05 1.11 15.92
C THR A 21 -1.32 0.80 17.40
N GLU A 22 -2.02 1.69 18.12
CA GLU A 22 -2.34 1.52 19.54
C GLU A 22 -3.23 0.29 19.83
N ALA A 23 -4.07 -0.12 18.88
CA ALA A 23 -4.98 -1.24 19.07
C ALA A 23 -4.25 -2.60 19.09
N TYR A 24 -3.04 -2.68 18.51
CA TYR A 24 -2.27 -3.92 18.50
C TYR A 24 -1.73 -4.30 19.89
N GLU A 25 -1.14 -3.35 20.62
CA GLU A 25 -0.63 -3.60 21.98
C GLU A 25 -1.76 -4.06 22.90
N LYS A 26 -2.91 -3.38 22.82
CA LYS A 26 -4.13 -3.78 23.53
C LYS A 26 -4.57 -5.20 23.18
N SER A 27 -4.49 -5.59 21.90
CA SER A 27 -4.82 -6.95 21.46
C SER A 27 -3.93 -8.00 22.15
N VAL A 28 -2.63 -7.74 22.26
CA VAL A 28 -1.67 -8.64 22.91
C VAL A 28 -1.93 -8.74 24.42
N ASP A 29 -2.20 -7.62 25.09
CA ASP A 29 -2.50 -7.61 26.52
C ASP A 29 -3.77 -8.39 26.86
N LEU A 30 -4.85 -8.18 26.09
CA LEU A 30 -6.11 -8.92 26.26
C LEU A 30 -5.90 -10.43 26.05
N TYR A 31 -5.08 -10.81 25.07
CA TYR A 31 -4.76 -12.22 24.84
C TYR A 31 -4.05 -12.84 26.06
N ASN A 32 -3.07 -12.13 26.64
CA ASN A 32 -2.32 -12.59 27.82
C ASN A 32 -3.20 -12.71 29.07
N GLN A 33 -4.30 -11.96 29.13
CA GLN A 33 -5.32 -12.04 30.19
C GLN A 33 -6.34 -13.18 29.98
N GLY A 34 -6.32 -13.85 28.83
CA GLY A 34 -7.28 -14.90 28.46
C GLY A 34 -8.57 -14.38 27.83
N GLU A 35 -8.67 -13.06 27.55
CA GLU A 35 -9.81 -12.41 26.91
C GLU A 35 -9.70 -12.50 25.38
N TYR A 36 -9.73 -13.73 24.87
CA TYR A 36 -9.33 -14.04 23.49
C TYR A 36 -10.21 -13.41 22.40
N LEU A 37 -11.52 -13.25 22.65
CA LEU A 37 -12.43 -12.65 21.67
C LEU A 37 -12.19 -11.16 21.54
N GLN A 38 -12.03 -10.48 22.67
CA GLN A 38 -11.74 -9.06 22.78
C GLN A 38 -10.34 -8.76 22.24
N ALA A 39 -9.38 -9.65 22.47
CA ALA A 39 -8.07 -9.58 21.84
C ALA A 39 -8.19 -9.56 20.31
N PHE A 40 -8.97 -10.47 19.73
CA PHE A 40 -9.19 -10.50 18.29
C PHE A 40 -9.98 -9.29 17.78
N HIS A 41 -10.94 -8.78 18.56
CA HIS A 41 -11.61 -7.52 18.23
C HIS A 41 -10.63 -6.37 18.13
N SER A 42 -9.71 -6.23 19.08
CA SER A 42 -8.66 -5.20 19.02
C SER A 42 -7.67 -5.44 17.88
N LEU A 43 -7.45 -6.69 17.44
CA LEU A 43 -6.67 -6.96 16.23
C LEU A 43 -7.41 -6.50 14.96
N LEU A 44 -8.72 -6.70 14.88
CA LEU A 44 -9.51 -6.17 13.76
C LEU A 44 -9.50 -4.64 13.78
N ASP A 45 -9.65 -4.02 14.95
CA ASP A 45 -9.58 -2.56 15.11
C ASP A 45 -8.18 -2.02 14.74
N TYR A 46 -7.12 -2.79 14.98
CA TYR A 46 -5.77 -2.46 14.51
C TYR A 46 -5.67 -2.43 13.00
N LEU A 47 -6.35 -3.32 12.28
CA LEU A 47 -6.35 -3.34 10.81
C LEU A 47 -7.20 -2.19 10.25
N ASN A 48 -8.41 -2.02 10.80
CA ASN A 48 -9.32 -0.93 10.49
C ASN A 48 -10.44 -0.90 11.55
N ALA A 49 -10.66 0.24 12.21
CA ALA A 49 -11.63 0.39 13.29
C ALA A 49 -13.10 0.10 12.89
N ASP A 50 -13.43 0.22 11.60
CA ASP A 50 -14.79 0.06 11.10
C ASP A 50 -15.14 -1.39 10.73
N PHE A 51 -14.17 -2.31 10.66
CA PHE A 51 -14.44 -3.67 10.19
C PHE A 51 -15.43 -4.43 11.07
N ARG A 52 -15.36 -4.24 12.39
CA ARG A 52 -16.29 -4.95 13.29
C ARG A 52 -17.72 -4.49 13.11
N THR A 53 -17.94 -3.20 12.90
CA THR A 53 -19.29 -2.63 12.74
C THR A 53 -19.83 -2.86 11.33
N LYS A 54 -18.97 -2.77 10.30
CA LYS A 54 -19.35 -2.94 8.90
C LYS A 54 -19.58 -4.40 8.51
N TYR A 55 -18.82 -5.34 9.08
CA TYR A 55 -18.80 -6.74 8.63
C TYR A 55 -19.04 -7.79 9.71
N GLY A 56 -19.15 -7.37 10.98
CA GLY A 56 -19.42 -8.27 12.09
C GLY A 56 -20.92 -8.49 12.33
N ASN A 57 -21.26 -9.66 12.88
CA ASN A 57 -22.58 -9.86 13.46
C ASN A 57 -22.73 -9.11 14.80
N ALA A 58 -23.96 -9.00 15.30
CA ALA A 58 -24.27 -8.27 16.53
C ALA A 58 -23.51 -8.79 17.77
N ASP A 59 -23.18 -10.09 17.79
CA ASP A 59 -22.47 -10.74 18.89
C ASP A 59 -20.93 -10.60 18.77
N GLY A 60 -20.42 -10.08 17.64
CA GLY A 60 -18.99 -9.98 17.37
C GLY A 60 -18.28 -11.33 17.26
N THR A 61 -19.00 -12.39 16.89
CA THR A 61 -18.49 -13.77 16.78
C THR A 61 -18.38 -14.26 15.34
N GLU A 62 -18.91 -13.52 14.37
CA GLU A 62 -18.87 -13.85 12.96
C GLU A 62 -18.56 -12.58 12.15
N PHE A 63 -17.62 -12.69 11.20
CA PHE A 63 -17.20 -11.60 10.33
C PHE A 63 -17.08 -12.09 8.89
N HIS A 64 -17.50 -11.27 7.94
CA HIS A 64 -17.37 -11.52 6.50
C HIS A 64 -16.77 -10.30 5.83
N ILE A 65 -15.43 -10.27 5.76
CA ILE A 65 -14.68 -9.08 5.40
C ILE A 65 -14.10 -9.27 4.00
N PRO A 66 -14.40 -8.38 3.04
CA PRO A 66 -13.77 -8.41 1.73
C PRO A 66 -12.26 -8.13 1.81
N HIS A 67 -11.51 -8.71 0.88
CA HIS A 67 -10.12 -8.36 0.63
C HIS A 67 -9.86 -8.50 -0.86
N GLY A 68 -9.73 -7.38 -1.56
CA GLY A 68 -9.58 -7.40 -3.01
C GLY A 68 -10.76 -8.13 -3.67
N SER A 69 -10.45 -9.18 -4.42
CA SER A 69 -11.41 -10.02 -5.12
C SER A 69 -11.95 -11.18 -4.26
N ILE A 70 -11.48 -11.42 -3.03
CA ILE A 70 -11.92 -12.53 -2.17
C ILE A 70 -12.79 -12.07 -0.98
N LEU A 71 -13.51 -13.01 -0.36
CA LEU A 71 -14.27 -12.79 0.88
C LEU A 71 -13.74 -13.69 2.02
N VAL A 72 -13.26 -13.07 3.10
CA VAL A 72 -12.72 -13.78 4.26
C VAL A 72 -13.81 -13.95 5.32
N HIS A 73 -14.16 -15.19 5.60
CA HIS A 73 -15.11 -15.57 6.64
C HIS A 73 -14.36 -15.97 7.92
N ILE A 74 -14.69 -15.31 9.02
CA ILE A 74 -14.13 -15.58 10.34
C ILE A 74 -15.29 -15.91 11.28
N SER A 75 -15.20 -17.02 12.00
CA SER A 75 -16.18 -17.36 13.05
C SER A 75 -15.51 -17.84 14.33
N VAL A 76 -16.12 -17.49 15.45
CA VAL A 76 -15.71 -17.87 16.81
C VAL A 76 -16.81 -18.70 17.43
N LYS A 77 -16.58 -20.01 17.53
CA LYS A 77 -17.62 -20.92 18.03
C LYS A 77 -16.99 -22.16 18.66
N ASP A 78 -17.61 -22.64 19.74
CA ASP A 78 -17.21 -23.84 20.49
C ASP A 78 -15.75 -23.80 21.00
N GLY A 79 -15.22 -22.59 21.29
CA GLY A 79 -13.83 -22.41 21.74
C GLY A 79 -12.78 -22.44 20.62
N PHE A 80 -13.19 -22.25 19.37
CA PHE A 80 -12.30 -22.21 18.21
C PHE A 80 -12.54 -20.97 17.34
N TYR A 81 -11.44 -20.46 16.78
CA TYR A 81 -11.46 -19.63 15.58
C TYR A 81 -11.50 -20.55 14.35
N ARG A 82 -12.37 -20.24 13.40
CA ARG A 82 -12.39 -20.82 12.06
C ARG A 82 -12.34 -19.69 11.05
N ILE A 83 -11.32 -19.71 10.21
CA ILE A 83 -11.11 -18.72 9.15
C ILE A 83 -11.15 -19.47 7.82
N SER A 84 -11.90 -18.97 6.86
CA SER A 84 -11.96 -19.54 5.51
C SER A 84 -12.22 -18.47 4.48
N ALA A 85 -11.73 -18.71 3.26
CA ALA A 85 -12.11 -17.94 2.09
C ALA A 85 -12.41 -18.93 0.96
N ASP A 86 -13.60 -18.79 0.39
CA ASP A 86 -13.93 -19.50 -0.85
C ASP A 86 -12.99 -19.01 -1.97
N PHE A 87 -12.69 -19.89 -2.92
CA PHE A 87 -11.69 -19.62 -3.95
C PHE A 87 -12.27 -19.94 -5.34
N LEU A 88 -11.92 -21.09 -5.91
CA LEU A 88 -12.24 -21.38 -7.30
C LEU A 88 -12.90 -22.74 -7.47
N ASN A 89 -13.77 -22.84 -8.48
CA ASN A 89 -14.15 -24.11 -9.09
C ASN A 89 -13.01 -24.57 -10.00
N LEU A 90 -12.64 -25.84 -9.89
CA LEU A 90 -11.66 -26.48 -10.74
C LEU A 90 -12.17 -26.53 -12.19
N PRO A 91 -11.36 -26.11 -13.17
CA PRO A 91 -11.73 -26.19 -14.58
C PRO A 91 -11.72 -27.64 -15.07
N GLU A 92 -12.47 -27.92 -16.14
CA GLU A 92 -12.42 -29.23 -16.81
C GLU A 92 -11.05 -29.47 -17.48
N LYS A 93 -10.56 -28.47 -18.21
CA LYS A 93 -9.23 -28.48 -18.86
C LYS A 93 -8.20 -27.85 -17.93
N GLY A 94 -6.97 -28.37 -17.93
CA GLY A 94 -5.90 -27.82 -17.08
C GLY A 94 -6.00 -28.18 -15.60
N ARG A 95 -7.06 -28.88 -15.16
CA ARG A 95 -7.31 -29.32 -13.77
C ARG A 95 -6.07 -29.82 -13.03
N VAL A 96 -5.35 -30.78 -13.63
CA VAL A 96 -4.18 -31.41 -13.00
C VAL A 96 -3.02 -30.41 -12.84
N ALA A 97 -2.84 -29.51 -13.80
CA ALA A 97 -1.81 -28.48 -13.73
C ALA A 97 -2.13 -27.45 -12.64
N MET A 98 -3.39 -26.98 -12.58
CA MET A 98 -3.85 -26.08 -11.52
C MET A 98 -3.73 -26.72 -10.13
N LEU A 99 -4.16 -27.99 -9.96
CA LEU A 99 -4.01 -28.70 -8.70
C LEU A 99 -2.55 -28.88 -8.27
N ARG A 100 -1.62 -29.02 -9.21
CA ARG A 100 -0.19 -29.04 -8.91
C ARG A 100 0.28 -27.69 -8.38
N GLN A 101 -0.19 -26.58 -8.94
CA GLN A 101 0.13 -25.25 -8.40
C GLN A 101 -0.51 -25.03 -7.03
N ILE A 102 -1.76 -25.45 -6.80
CA ILE A 102 -2.37 -25.42 -5.46
C ILE A 102 -1.55 -26.20 -4.44
N ALA A 103 -1.06 -27.39 -4.81
CA ALA A 103 -0.20 -28.18 -3.93
C ALA A 103 1.12 -27.47 -3.63
N ASP A 104 1.72 -26.80 -4.62
CA ASP A 104 2.92 -25.98 -4.44
C ASP A 104 2.67 -24.80 -3.48
N LEU A 105 1.55 -24.08 -3.63
CA LEU A 105 1.15 -23.01 -2.71
C LEU A 105 1.02 -23.50 -1.27
N ASN A 106 0.40 -24.66 -1.06
CA ASN A 106 0.28 -25.29 0.26
C ASN A 106 1.63 -25.66 0.90
N LEU A 107 2.66 -25.93 0.11
CA LEU A 107 3.96 -26.38 0.60
C LEU A 107 4.94 -25.22 0.78
N ASN A 108 4.88 -24.21 -0.10
CA ASN A 108 5.95 -23.23 -0.26
C ASN A 108 5.51 -21.78 -0.01
N LYS A 109 4.20 -21.49 0.03
CA LYS A 109 3.69 -20.11 0.15
C LYS A 109 2.76 -19.91 1.34
N LEU A 110 1.89 -20.86 1.63
CA LEU A 110 1.03 -20.85 2.81
C LEU A 110 1.77 -21.45 4.00
N LEU A 111 1.82 -20.71 5.12
CA LEU A 111 2.48 -21.17 6.34
C LEU A 111 1.55 -22.01 7.22
N LEU A 112 0.45 -21.41 7.68
CA LEU A 112 -0.51 -22.01 8.60
C LEU A 112 -1.87 -22.32 7.94
N PRO A 113 -2.42 -21.44 7.09
CA PRO A 113 -3.60 -21.78 6.30
C PRO A 113 -3.27 -22.86 5.26
N ARG A 114 -4.32 -23.45 4.68
CA ARG A 114 -4.17 -24.41 3.58
C ARG A 114 -5.35 -24.33 2.63
N PHE A 115 -5.12 -24.67 1.36
CA PHE A 115 -6.16 -25.03 0.42
C PHE A 115 -6.73 -26.41 0.75
N VAL A 116 -8.05 -26.50 0.76
CA VAL A 116 -8.83 -27.73 0.83
C VAL A 116 -9.73 -27.82 -0.39
N LYS A 117 -9.88 -29.04 -0.88
CA LYS A 117 -10.75 -29.38 -2.00
C LYS A 117 -11.97 -30.14 -1.49
N ASP A 118 -13.15 -29.62 -1.79
CA ASP A 118 -14.42 -30.33 -1.63
C ASP A 118 -15.06 -30.49 -3.01
N ASN A 119 -15.10 -31.72 -3.51
CA ASN A 119 -15.47 -32.02 -4.91
C ASN A 119 -14.67 -31.15 -5.89
N ASP A 120 -15.33 -30.26 -6.61
CA ASP A 120 -14.69 -29.36 -7.58
C ASP A 120 -14.44 -27.96 -7.03
N LYS A 121 -14.77 -27.70 -5.76
CA LYS A 121 -14.54 -26.42 -5.11
C LYS A 121 -13.24 -26.43 -4.32
N LEU A 122 -12.49 -25.35 -4.44
CA LEU A 122 -11.34 -25.04 -3.60
C LEU A 122 -11.72 -23.94 -2.61
N ARG A 123 -11.21 -24.06 -1.40
CA ARG A 123 -11.25 -23.00 -0.39
C ARG A 123 -9.95 -22.96 0.38
N MET A 124 -9.58 -21.81 0.91
CA MET A 124 -8.57 -21.73 1.96
C MET A 124 -9.25 -21.88 3.32
N GLU A 125 -8.59 -22.55 4.26
CA GLU A 125 -9.07 -22.66 5.63
C GLU A 125 -7.92 -22.64 6.64
N TYR A 126 -8.24 -22.16 7.84
CA TYR A 126 -7.42 -22.26 9.04
C TYR A 126 -8.33 -22.41 10.26
N THR A 127 -7.90 -23.18 11.26
CA THR A 127 -8.64 -23.37 12.51
C THR A 127 -7.68 -23.51 13.68
N CYS A 128 -7.98 -22.86 14.80
CA CYS A 128 -7.23 -23.04 16.05
C CYS A 128 -8.10 -22.78 17.27
N SER A 129 -7.69 -23.28 18.45
CA SER A 129 -8.35 -22.95 19.71
C SER A 129 -8.11 -21.49 20.08
N LEU A 130 -9.01 -20.89 20.87
CA LEU A 130 -8.85 -19.50 21.33
C LEU A 130 -7.52 -19.29 22.09
N SER A 131 -7.13 -20.27 22.91
CA SER A 131 -5.87 -20.26 23.66
C SER A 131 -4.60 -20.33 22.81
N GLN A 132 -4.74 -20.54 21.50
CA GLN A 132 -3.63 -20.54 20.56
C GLN A 132 -3.69 -19.33 19.63
N SER A 133 -4.68 -18.44 19.72
CA SER A 133 -4.90 -17.38 18.72
C SER A 133 -4.12 -16.09 18.99
N HIS A 134 -2.84 -16.19 19.35
CA HIS A 134 -2.01 -15.01 19.64
C HIS A 134 -2.14 -13.98 18.49
N PRO A 135 -2.32 -12.68 18.77
CA PRO A 135 -2.62 -11.66 17.75
C PRO A 135 -1.63 -11.65 16.58
N HIS A 136 -0.32 -11.68 16.87
CA HIS A 136 0.73 -11.82 15.86
C HIS A 136 0.47 -12.99 14.89
N LYS A 137 0.11 -14.18 15.42
CA LYS A 137 -0.17 -15.35 14.57
C LYS A 137 -1.42 -15.14 13.73
N MET A 138 -2.47 -14.57 14.33
CA MET A 138 -3.74 -14.33 13.63
C MET A 138 -3.57 -13.31 12.51
N TYR A 139 -2.78 -12.26 12.71
CA TYR A 139 -2.39 -11.32 11.67
C TYR A 139 -1.77 -12.03 10.46
N PHE A 140 -0.74 -12.86 10.68
CA PHE A 140 -0.08 -13.59 9.58
C PHE A 140 -1.00 -14.62 8.89
N VAL A 141 -1.93 -15.23 9.63
CA VAL A 141 -2.95 -16.11 9.03
C VAL A 141 -3.85 -15.31 8.09
N LEU A 142 -4.37 -14.16 8.53
CA LEU A 142 -5.20 -13.29 7.71
C LEU A 142 -4.40 -12.80 6.49
N GLN A 143 -3.19 -12.32 6.70
CA GLN A 143 -2.29 -11.85 5.65
C GLN A 143 -2.03 -12.93 4.59
N ASN A 144 -1.68 -14.16 4.99
CA ASN A 144 -1.46 -15.27 4.05
C ASN A 144 -2.71 -15.61 3.24
N ILE A 145 -3.89 -15.66 3.87
CA ILE A 145 -5.15 -15.93 3.16
C ILE A 145 -5.46 -14.80 2.17
N CYS A 146 -5.31 -13.56 2.61
CA CYS A 146 -5.56 -12.36 1.81
C CYS A 146 -4.64 -12.30 0.59
N HIS A 147 -3.33 -12.26 0.80
CA HIS A 147 -2.34 -12.05 -0.26
C HIS A 147 -2.27 -13.22 -1.24
N ILE A 148 -2.40 -14.46 -0.78
CA ILE A 148 -2.39 -15.63 -1.67
C ILE A 148 -3.76 -15.81 -2.33
N GLY A 149 -4.85 -15.54 -1.64
CA GLY A 149 -6.19 -15.67 -2.21
C GLY A 149 -6.42 -14.70 -3.35
N ASP A 150 -6.21 -13.41 -3.11
CA ASP A 150 -6.45 -12.34 -4.08
C ASP A 150 -5.49 -12.39 -5.28
N LYS A 151 -4.22 -12.75 -5.05
CA LYS A 151 -3.28 -12.90 -6.18
C LYS A 151 -3.65 -14.06 -7.10
N TYR A 152 -3.89 -15.23 -6.50
CA TYR A 152 -3.96 -16.46 -7.29
C TYR A 152 -5.37 -16.79 -7.77
N ASP A 153 -6.44 -16.17 -7.25
CA ASP A 153 -7.77 -16.40 -7.81
C ASP A 153 -7.84 -15.81 -9.23
N ASP A 154 -7.33 -14.59 -9.41
CA ASP A 154 -7.18 -13.90 -10.69
C ASP A 154 -6.21 -14.63 -11.62
N GLU A 155 -4.99 -14.98 -11.14
CA GLU A 155 -4.02 -15.70 -11.96
C GLU A 155 -4.62 -17.02 -12.48
N PHE A 156 -5.37 -17.75 -11.65
CA PHE A 156 -5.90 -19.05 -12.04
C PHE A 156 -7.14 -18.95 -12.93
N CYS A 157 -7.96 -17.91 -12.77
CA CYS A 157 -9.01 -17.59 -13.73
C CYS A 157 -8.41 -17.35 -15.11
N THR A 158 -7.40 -16.48 -15.21
CA THR A 158 -6.74 -16.14 -16.47
C THR A 158 -6.00 -17.32 -17.10
N LYS A 159 -5.22 -18.05 -16.31
CA LYS A 159 -4.28 -19.06 -16.80
C LYS A 159 -4.90 -20.44 -17.05
N PHE A 160 -5.89 -20.82 -16.24
CA PHE A 160 -6.49 -22.15 -16.30
C PHE A 160 -7.96 -22.15 -16.71
N GLY A 161 -8.60 -20.97 -16.83
CA GLY A 161 -10.04 -20.87 -17.06
C GLY A 161 -10.85 -21.37 -15.87
N ALA A 162 -10.29 -21.26 -14.66
CA ALA A 162 -11.04 -21.51 -13.43
C ALA A 162 -12.11 -20.41 -13.26
N THR A 163 -13.12 -20.69 -12.44
CA THR A 163 -14.20 -19.72 -12.17
C THR A 163 -14.37 -19.56 -10.68
N ARG A 164 -14.60 -18.34 -10.20
CA ARG A 164 -14.92 -18.07 -8.80
C ARG A 164 -16.14 -18.87 -8.33
N CYS A 165 -16.05 -19.45 -7.15
CA CYS A 165 -17.18 -20.16 -6.53
C CYS A 165 -18.01 -19.25 -5.60
N TYR A 166 -17.71 -17.96 -5.61
CA TYR A 166 -18.29 -16.89 -4.83
C TYR A 166 -18.34 -15.62 -5.70
N GLU A 167 -19.07 -14.59 -5.24
CA GLU A 167 -19.13 -13.29 -5.91
C GLU A 167 -18.24 -12.27 -5.17
N PRO A 168 -17.25 -11.65 -5.84
CA PRO A 168 -16.47 -10.57 -5.26
C PRO A 168 -17.35 -9.39 -4.82
N GLN A 169 -17.03 -8.78 -3.68
CA GLN A 169 -17.71 -7.57 -3.20
C GLN A 169 -16.92 -6.33 -3.66
N VAL A 170 -17.11 -5.97 -4.92
CA VAL A 170 -16.36 -4.88 -5.57
C VAL A 170 -17.30 -3.82 -6.14
N THR A 171 -16.80 -2.60 -6.28
CA THR A 171 -17.53 -1.50 -6.92
C THR A 171 -16.78 -1.06 -8.17
N PRO A 172 -17.27 -1.32 -9.39
CA PRO A 172 -16.63 -0.88 -10.62
C PRO A 172 -16.38 0.63 -10.64
N TYR A 173 -15.27 1.06 -11.23
CA TYR A 173 -15.00 2.48 -11.40
C TYR A 173 -16.08 3.15 -12.27
N PRO A 174 -16.41 4.43 -12.00
CA PRO A 174 -17.28 5.20 -12.88
C PRO A 174 -16.70 5.25 -14.31
N GLN A 175 -17.57 5.22 -15.33
CA GLN A 175 -17.12 5.24 -16.73
C GLN A 175 -16.21 6.43 -17.06
N GLN A 176 -16.47 7.60 -16.46
CA GLN A 176 -15.65 8.79 -16.61
C GLN A 176 -14.21 8.57 -16.10
N GLU A 177 -14.05 7.87 -14.97
CA GLU A 177 -12.72 7.53 -14.44
C GLU A 177 -12.02 6.49 -15.31
N ILE A 178 -12.75 5.50 -15.83
CA ILE A 178 -12.21 4.52 -16.79
C ILE A 178 -11.68 5.23 -18.04
N ASP A 179 -12.44 6.17 -18.60
CA ASP A 179 -12.03 6.93 -19.79
C ASP A 179 -10.78 7.78 -19.49
N ARG A 180 -10.74 8.46 -18.35
CA ARG A 180 -9.60 9.27 -17.89
C ARG A 180 -8.35 8.43 -17.68
N ILE A 181 -8.47 7.29 -17.00
CA ILE A 181 -7.37 6.35 -16.75
C ILE A 181 -6.84 5.79 -18.07
N TYR A 182 -7.73 5.39 -18.98
CA TYR A 182 -7.34 4.87 -20.29
C TYR A 182 -6.60 5.94 -21.11
N GLU A 183 -7.10 7.17 -21.17
CA GLU A 183 -6.43 8.27 -21.85
C GLU A 183 -5.09 8.63 -21.20
N GLY A 184 -5.03 8.67 -19.86
CA GLY A 184 -3.81 8.92 -19.11
C GLY A 184 -2.73 7.86 -19.35
N LEU A 185 -3.10 6.58 -19.32
CA LEU A 185 -2.22 5.46 -19.68
C LEU A 185 -1.65 5.62 -21.10
N GLN A 186 -2.50 5.99 -22.04
CA GLN A 186 -2.12 6.19 -23.44
C GLN A 186 -1.18 7.38 -23.63
N ILE A 187 -1.39 8.48 -22.91
CA ILE A 187 -0.49 9.65 -22.92
C ILE A 187 0.85 9.25 -22.33
N LEU A 188 0.86 8.79 -21.08
CA LEU A 188 2.06 8.45 -20.33
C LEU A 188 2.90 7.42 -21.09
N GLY A 189 2.30 6.32 -21.53
CA GLY A 189 3.04 5.27 -22.22
C GLY A 189 3.66 5.72 -23.55
N ARG A 190 3.01 6.63 -24.30
CA ARG A 190 3.62 7.21 -25.51
C ARG A 190 4.81 8.09 -25.19
N GLU A 191 4.70 8.95 -24.17
CA GLU A 191 5.80 9.81 -23.74
C GLU A 191 7.00 8.97 -23.24
N THR A 192 6.73 7.92 -22.44
CA THR A 192 7.73 6.95 -21.99
C THR A 192 8.43 6.27 -23.16
N LEU A 193 7.69 5.76 -24.15
CA LEU A 193 8.29 5.07 -25.30
C LEU A 193 9.16 5.99 -26.16
N GLU A 194 8.78 7.27 -26.32
CA GLU A 194 9.63 8.25 -26.99
C GLU A 194 10.88 8.60 -26.16
N ALA A 195 10.76 8.75 -24.84
CA ALA A 195 11.91 8.98 -23.97
C ALA A 195 12.90 7.80 -23.99
N VAL A 196 12.41 6.56 -23.90
CA VAL A 196 13.22 5.34 -24.01
C VAL A 196 13.94 5.28 -25.36
N LYS A 197 13.25 5.61 -26.45
CA LYS A 197 13.83 5.64 -27.80
C LYS A 197 14.97 6.67 -27.93
N GLU A 198 14.83 7.84 -27.31
CA GLU A 198 15.92 8.83 -27.24
C GLU A 198 17.13 8.27 -26.48
N TYR A 199 16.92 7.69 -25.29
CA TYR A 199 18.01 7.14 -24.47
C TYR A 199 18.69 5.93 -25.10
N ASP A 200 17.93 5.04 -25.73
CA ASP A 200 18.44 3.85 -26.40
C ASP A 200 19.34 4.21 -27.59
N ALA A 201 19.02 5.29 -28.32
CA ALA A 201 19.86 5.79 -29.42
C ALA A 201 21.27 6.15 -28.93
N ASP A 202 21.38 6.66 -27.71
CA ASP A 202 22.63 7.00 -27.04
C ASP A 202 23.18 5.87 -26.14
N ARG A 203 22.54 4.70 -26.12
CA ARG A 203 22.86 3.54 -25.25
C ARG A 203 22.83 3.87 -23.76
N LYS A 204 22.00 4.83 -23.35
CA LYS A 204 21.76 5.24 -21.96
C LYS A 204 20.73 4.32 -21.29
N TYR A 205 20.93 3.00 -21.35
CA TYR A 205 19.96 2.01 -20.87
C TYR A 205 19.59 2.14 -19.38
N GLY A 206 20.47 2.71 -18.55
CA GLY A 206 20.14 3.02 -17.16
C GLY A 206 19.02 4.06 -17.06
N TYR A 207 18.98 5.07 -17.93
CA TYR A 207 17.87 6.02 -17.99
C TYR A 207 16.61 5.40 -18.58
N SER A 208 16.73 4.60 -19.65
CA SER A 208 15.60 3.83 -20.19
C SER A 208 14.95 2.96 -19.12
N TRP A 209 15.76 2.31 -18.28
CA TRP A 209 15.31 1.49 -17.15
C TRP A 209 14.56 2.35 -16.11
N ASN A 210 15.15 3.46 -15.67
CA ASN A 210 14.51 4.34 -14.67
C ASN A 210 13.15 4.84 -15.16
N VAL A 211 13.06 5.30 -16.41
CA VAL A 211 11.81 5.86 -16.94
C VAL A 211 10.75 4.78 -17.15
N LEU A 212 11.12 3.59 -17.60
CA LEU A 212 10.19 2.46 -17.73
C LEU A 212 9.64 2.03 -16.37
N ASP A 213 10.51 1.84 -15.38
CA ASP A 213 10.08 1.34 -14.07
C ASP A 213 9.25 2.39 -13.33
N THR A 214 9.67 3.67 -13.40
CA THR A 214 8.84 4.81 -12.93
C THR A 214 7.46 4.80 -13.59
N THR A 215 7.36 4.47 -14.89
CA THR A 215 6.07 4.41 -15.60
C THR A 215 5.16 3.32 -15.03
N PHE A 216 5.70 2.17 -14.61
CA PHE A 216 4.91 1.10 -14.00
C PHE A 216 4.39 1.52 -12.63
N TYR A 217 5.24 2.18 -11.82
CA TYR A 217 4.82 2.77 -10.55
C TYR A 217 3.75 3.85 -10.75
N GLN A 218 3.90 4.72 -11.76
CA GLN A 218 2.92 5.74 -12.11
C GLN A 218 1.57 5.13 -12.46
N ILE A 219 1.54 4.10 -13.32
CA ILE A 219 0.30 3.41 -13.70
C ILE A 219 -0.37 2.79 -12.47
N SER A 220 0.39 2.11 -11.62
CA SER A 220 -0.12 1.56 -10.36
C SER A 220 -0.66 2.65 -9.42
N TYR A 221 0.02 3.80 -9.35
CA TYR A 221 -0.38 4.95 -8.55
C TYR A 221 -1.70 5.55 -9.03
N PHE A 222 -1.80 5.95 -10.31
CA PHE A 222 -2.96 6.71 -10.74
C PHE A 222 -4.18 5.85 -11.03
N ALA A 223 -3.97 4.64 -11.57
CA ALA A 223 -5.07 3.75 -11.97
C ALA A 223 -5.52 2.81 -10.86
N ARG A 224 -4.65 2.53 -9.86
CA ARG A 224 -4.88 1.58 -8.76
C ARG A 224 -5.60 0.29 -9.19
N PRO A 225 -5.09 -0.39 -10.23
CA PRO A 225 -5.77 -1.55 -10.76
C PRO A 225 -5.83 -2.68 -9.74
N GLN A 226 -6.78 -3.56 -9.95
CA GLN A 226 -6.97 -4.79 -9.19
C GLN A 226 -6.75 -5.98 -10.12
N GLY A 227 -7.00 -7.19 -9.63
CA GLY A 227 -7.12 -8.36 -10.48
C GLY A 227 -5.85 -8.71 -11.27
N GLN A 228 -6.03 -9.14 -12.52
CA GLN A 228 -4.91 -9.61 -13.35
C GLN A 228 -3.99 -8.46 -13.76
N LEU A 229 -4.51 -7.27 -13.98
CA LEU A 229 -3.70 -6.09 -14.32
C LEU A 229 -2.75 -5.70 -13.19
N LEU A 230 -3.19 -5.77 -11.92
CA LEU A 230 -2.30 -5.59 -10.77
C LEU A 230 -1.18 -6.63 -10.77
N ASN A 231 -1.52 -7.90 -10.95
CA ASN A 231 -0.55 -9.00 -11.00
C ASN A 231 0.47 -8.84 -12.15
N ASP A 232 0.00 -8.37 -13.30
CA ASP A 232 0.83 -8.13 -14.48
C ASP A 232 1.79 -6.95 -14.25
N LEU A 233 1.36 -5.88 -13.56
CA LEU A 233 2.21 -4.75 -13.17
C LEU A 233 3.24 -5.13 -12.11
N ASP A 234 2.84 -5.83 -11.05
CA ASP A 234 3.78 -6.34 -10.02
C ASP A 234 4.88 -7.18 -10.67
N LYS A 235 4.49 -8.06 -11.60
CA LYS A 235 5.45 -8.87 -12.33
C LYS A 235 6.34 -8.03 -13.25
N ALA A 236 5.81 -6.99 -13.88
CA ALA A 236 6.60 -6.11 -14.74
C ALA A 236 7.68 -5.40 -13.93
N VAL A 237 7.36 -4.91 -12.72
CA VAL A 237 8.31 -4.34 -11.76
C VAL A 237 9.34 -5.41 -11.34
N ASP A 238 8.91 -6.60 -10.92
CA ASP A 238 9.84 -7.70 -10.55
C ASP A 238 10.78 -8.07 -11.72
N ASP A 239 10.28 -8.08 -12.96
CA ASP A 239 11.06 -8.37 -14.16
C ASP A 239 12.06 -7.25 -14.50
N MET A 240 11.81 -6.01 -14.04
CA MET A 240 12.75 -4.88 -14.14
C MET A 240 13.97 -5.06 -13.22
N ASP A 241 13.83 -5.78 -12.11
CA ASP A 241 14.92 -6.08 -11.18
C ASP A 241 15.61 -7.44 -11.43
N ALA A 242 15.23 -8.13 -12.52
CA ALA A 242 15.83 -9.41 -12.87
C ALA A 242 17.35 -9.30 -13.08
N GLU A 243 18.09 -10.32 -12.63
CA GLU A 243 19.54 -10.45 -12.82
C GLU A 243 19.92 -10.74 -14.29
N LEU A 244 19.69 -9.75 -15.16
CA LEU A 244 19.92 -9.77 -16.60
C LEU A 244 20.62 -8.47 -17.04
N PRO A 245 21.24 -8.43 -18.23
CA PRO A 245 21.78 -7.19 -18.77
C PRO A 245 20.70 -6.10 -18.88
N THR A 246 21.01 -4.86 -18.48
CA THR A 246 20.03 -3.75 -18.46
C THR A 246 19.32 -3.55 -19.79
N ALA A 247 20.01 -3.74 -20.93
CA ALA A 247 19.39 -3.64 -22.24
C ALA A 247 18.31 -4.71 -22.50
N GLU A 248 18.49 -5.93 -21.95
CA GLU A 248 17.49 -7.00 -22.06
C GLU A 248 16.28 -6.72 -21.17
N VAL A 249 16.52 -6.23 -19.96
CA VAL A 249 15.48 -5.80 -19.03
C VAL A 249 14.64 -4.67 -19.64
N VAL A 250 15.30 -3.62 -20.17
CA VAL A 250 14.64 -2.51 -20.88
C VAL A 250 13.81 -3.01 -22.06
N ALA A 251 14.32 -3.98 -22.83
CA ALA A 251 13.56 -4.54 -23.94
C ALA A 251 12.29 -5.28 -23.47
N LYS A 252 12.35 -6.00 -22.34
CA LYS A 252 11.18 -6.64 -21.73
C LYS A 252 10.17 -5.63 -21.21
N GLY A 253 10.62 -4.62 -20.45
CA GLY A 253 9.76 -3.55 -19.93
C GLY A 253 9.05 -2.80 -21.06
N LYS A 254 9.79 -2.48 -22.14
CA LYS A 254 9.22 -1.88 -23.35
C LYS A 254 8.12 -2.76 -23.96
N ALA A 255 8.39 -4.06 -24.14
CA ALA A 255 7.42 -4.99 -24.71
C ALA A 255 6.16 -5.11 -23.84
N PHE A 256 6.31 -5.08 -22.51
CA PHE A 256 5.18 -5.06 -21.59
C PHE A 256 4.35 -3.77 -21.73
N LEU A 257 5.00 -2.60 -21.76
CA LEU A 257 4.31 -1.32 -21.96
C LEU A 257 3.58 -1.26 -23.31
N GLU A 258 4.21 -1.75 -24.39
CA GLU A 258 3.58 -1.84 -25.71
C GLU A 258 2.35 -2.76 -25.70
N LYS A 259 2.42 -3.90 -25.00
CA LYS A 259 1.26 -4.79 -24.79
C LYS A 259 0.14 -4.07 -24.04
N LEU A 260 0.49 -3.35 -22.97
CA LEU A 260 -0.48 -2.62 -22.15
C LEU A 260 -1.16 -1.49 -22.95
N LEU A 261 -0.41 -0.77 -23.79
CA LEU A 261 -0.95 0.26 -24.69
C LEU A 261 -1.83 -0.31 -25.80
N ALA A 262 -1.61 -1.57 -26.20
CA ALA A 262 -2.45 -2.27 -27.17
C ALA A 262 -3.72 -2.89 -26.55
N MET A 263 -3.85 -2.91 -25.22
CA MET A 263 -5.00 -3.46 -24.52
C MET A 263 -6.28 -2.66 -24.85
N PRO A 264 -7.38 -3.33 -25.21
CA PRO A 264 -8.68 -2.68 -25.35
C PRO A 264 -9.14 -2.06 -24.03
N LYS A 265 -9.83 -0.92 -24.11
CA LYS A 265 -10.34 -0.23 -22.92
C LYS A 265 -11.27 -1.11 -22.09
N GLU A 266 -12.08 -1.95 -22.76
CA GLU A 266 -13.01 -2.87 -22.09
C GLU A 266 -12.28 -3.96 -21.29
N GLU A 267 -11.10 -4.40 -21.77
CA GLU A 267 -10.25 -5.35 -21.06
C GLU A 267 -9.59 -4.68 -19.86
N LEU A 268 -9.05 -3.47 -20.03
CA LEU A 268 -8.50 -2.68 -18.94
C LEU A 268 -9.55 -2.43 -17.84
N ALA A 269 -10.77 -2.04 -18.23
CA ALA A 269 -11.86 -1.70 -17.33
C ALA A 269 -12.32 -2.86 -16.43
N ALA A 270 -12.10 -4.11 -16.85
CA ALA A 270 -12.46 -5.29 -16.05
C ALA A 270 -11.69 -5.35 -14.72
N ASP A 271 -10.49 -4.77 -14.68
CA ASP A 271 -9.59 -4.75 -13.54
C ASP A 271 -9.56 -3.38 -12.82
N LEU A 272 -10.50 -2.48 -13.15
CA LEU A 272 -10.64 -1.14 -12.54
C LEU A 272 -11.87 -1.07 -11.65
N TYR A 273 -11.70 -1.39 -10.36
CA TYR A 273 -12.76 -1.39 -9.37
C TYR A 273 -12.25 -1.07 -7.96
N PHE A 274 -13.12 -0.50 -7.12
CA PHE A 274 -12.86 -0.28 -5.71
C PHE A 274 -13.09 -1.56 -4.92
N VAL A 275 -12.25 -1.77 -3.92
CA VAL A 275 -12.29 -2.92 -3.01
C VAL A 275 -12.12 -2.46 -1.58
N ASP A 276 -12.70 -3.21 -0.65
CA ASP A 276 -12.28 -3.17 0.75
C ASP A 276 -11.10 -4.15 0.95
N THR A 277 -10.15 -3.78 1.81
CA THR A 277 -8.89 -4.51 1.98
C THR A 277 -8.67 -4.88 3.44
N LEU A 278 -8.91 -6.14 3.81
CA LEU A 278 -8.69 -6.62 5.19
C LEU A 278 -7.24 -6.45 5.68
N VAL A 279 -6.25 -6.87 4.88
CA VAL A 279 -4.82 -6.70 5.20
C VAL A 279 -4.11 -6.11 4.00
N SER A 280 -3.57 -4.89 4.09
CA SER A 280 -2.83 -4.28 2.99
C SER A 280 -1.64 -5.15 2.54
N THR A 281 -1.38 -5.17 1.23
CA THR A 281 -0.15 -5.73 0.64
C THR A 281 1.01 -4.74 0.74
N LYS A 282 0.71 -3.46 0.98
CA LYS A 282 1.68 -2.38 1.15
C LYS A 282 2.00 -2.15 2.63
N ARG A 283 3.15 -1.53 2.88
CA ARG A 283 3.56 -1.13 4.23
C ARG A 283 2.97 0.23 4.57
N ARG A 284 2.48 0.42 5.80
CA ARG A 284 2.18 1.77 6.29
C ARG A 284 3.46 2.59 6.31
N SER A 285 3.46 3.78 5.70
CA SER A 285 4.63 4.66 5.78
C SER A 285 4.80 5.30 7.17
N SER A 286 6.03 5.68 7.47
CA SER A 286 6.39 6.59 8.56
C SER A 286 7.47 7.52 8.06
N LEU A 287 7.58 8.73 8.63
CA LEU A 287 8.60 9.70 8.23
C LEU A 287 10.00 9.07 8.22
N LYS A 288 10.35 8.35 9.28
CA LYS A 288 11.67 7.72 9.37
C LYS A 288 11.90 6.65 8.31
N ASN A 289 10.92 5.79 8.04
CA ASN A 289 11.05 4.79 6.98
C ASN A 289 11.23 5.48 5.61
N MET A 290 10.47 6.54 5.33
CA MET A 290 10.66 7.32 4.10
C MET A 290 12.05 7.95 4.02
N GLN A 291 12.52 8.58 5.09
CA GLN A 291 13.88 9.16 5.15
C GLN A 291 14.97 8.11 4.94
N GLU A 292 14.85 6.93 5.54
CA GLU A 292 15.80 5.83 5.37
C GLU A 292 15.84 5.33 3.92
N ASN A 293 14.68 5.14 3.29
CA ASN A 293 14.58 4.71 1.90
C ASN A 293 15.10 5.79 0.93
N PHE A 294 14.81 7.06 1.21
CA PHE A 294 15.13 8.18 0.32
C PHE A 294 16.60 8.62 0.41
N MET A 295 17.28 8.35 1.53
CA MET A 295 18.63 8.83 1.83
C MET A 295 19.65 8.63 0.70
N SER A 296 19.61 7.47 0.03
CA SER A 296 20.55 7.19 -1.07
C SER A 296 20.27 8.06 -2.29
N VAL A 297 18.99 8.23 -2.64
CA VAL A 297 18.58 9.02 -3.80
C VAL A 297 18.72 10.51 -3.52
N TYR A 298 18.45 10.96 -2.29
CA TYR A 298 18.68 12.33 -1.88
C TYR A 298 20.14 12.74 -2.09
N LYS A 299 21.12 11.96 -1.61
CA LYS A 299 22.54 12.21 -1.83
C LYS A 299 22.91 12.24 -3.32
N GLU A 300 22.40 11.27 -4.08
CA GLU A 300 22.61 11.20 -5.52
C GLU A 300 22.08 12.46 -6.23
N ALA A 301 20.88 12.91 -5.87
CA ALA A 301 20.27 14.11 -6.43
C ALA A 301 21.05 15.39 -6.04
N THR A 302 21.54 15.49 -4.79
CA THR A 302 22.39 16.61 -4.35
C THR A 302 23.66 16.70 -5.20
N GLU A 303 24.36 15.57 -5.41
CA GLU A 303 25.57 15.52 -6.24
C GLU A 303 25.27 15.85 -7.71
N ALA A 304 24.14 15.37 -8.23
CA ALA A 304 23.70 15.66 -9.59
C ALA A 304 23.42 17.16 -9.78
N ILE A 305 22.72 17.82 -8.86
CA ILE A 305 22.46 19.26 -8.90
C ILE A 305 23.76 20.07 -8.82
N GLN A 306 24.69 19.71 -7.93
CA GLN A 306 25.99 20.38 -7.80
C GLN A 306 26.85 20.32 -9.06
N THR A 307 26.62 19.32 -9.90
CA THR A 307 27.31 19.12 -11.18
C THR A 307 26.46 19.54 -12.39
N GLU A 308 25.36 20.27 -12.16
CA GLU A 308 24.42 20.74 -13.18
C GLU A 308 23.79 19.60 -14.02
N ASN A 309 23.74 18.39 -13.45
CA ASN A 309 23.12 17.21 -14.05
C ASN A 309 21.66 17.06 -13.59
N TYR A 310 20.84 18.06 -13.94
CA TYR A 310 19.44 18.11 -13.56
C TYR A 310 18.60 16.94 -14.09
N GLU A 311 18.95 16.39 -15.26
CA GLU A 311 18.27 15.20 -15.81
C GLU A 311 18.45 13.99 -14.88
N ARG A 312 19.65 13.77 -14.32
CA ARG A 312 19.86 12.68 -13.37
C ARG A 312 19.05 12.88 -12.10
N SER A 313 19.07 14.09 -11.56
CA SER A 313 18.31 14.46 -10.35
C SER A 313 16.81 14.23 -10.54
N ALA A 314 16.20 14.86 -11.55
CA ALA A 314 14.77 14.74 -11.82
C ALA A 314 14.33 13.29 -12.05
N VAL A 315 15.07 12.52 -12.86
CA VAL A 315 14.72 11.11 -13.15
C VAL A 315 14.78 10.25 -11.89
N ARG A 316 15.79 10.43 -11.03
CA ARG A 316 15.93 9.63 -9.80
C ARG A 316 14.92 10.04 -8.72
N LEU A 317 14.60 11.32 -8.61
CA LEU A 317 13.57 11.82 -7.69
C LEU A 317 12.16 11.35 -8.08
N LEU A 318 11.81 11.41 -9.37
CA LEU A 318 10.55 10.84 -9.85
C LEU A 318 10.45 9.35 -9.56
N TYR A 319 11.53 8.60 -9.83
CA TYR A 319 11.60 7.17 -9.55
C TYR A 319 11.28 6.87 -8.08
N ILE A 320 12.00 7.48 -7.15
CA ILE A 320 11.87 7.15 -5.72
C ILE A 320 10.53 7.59 -5.13
N PHE A 321 9.95 8.70 -5.62
CA PHE A 321 8.63 9.15 -5.17
C PHE A 321 7.52 8.19 -5.60
N TYR A 322 7.51 7.74 -6.85
CA TYR A 322 6.52 6.75 -7.29
C TYR A 322 6.78 5.34 -6.72
N GLU A 323 8.04 4.95 -6.54
CA GLU A 323 8.41 3.71 -5.83
C GLU A 323 7.86 3.71 -4.39
N ALA A 324 7.89 4.86 -3.71
CA ALA A 324 7.32 5.01 -2.38
C ALA A 324 5.82 4.68 -2.35
N TYR A 325 5.05 5.19 -3.31
CA TYR A 325 3.62 4.88 -3.44
C TYR A 325 3.35 3.44 -3.86
N PHE A 326 4.26 2.81 -4.60
CA PHE A 326 4.09 1.42 -5.02
C PHE A 326 4.17 0.47 -3.82
N TYR A 327 5.19 0.64 -2.97
CA TYR A 327 5.42 -0.26 -1.83
C TYR A 327 4.75 0.15 -0.52
N ASN A 328 4.26 1.39 -0.41
CA ASN A 328 3.71 1.92 0.83
C ASN A 328 2.31 2.51 0.67
N ASP A 329 1.51 2.35 1.73
CA ASP A 329 0.34 3.16 2.02
C ASP A 329 0.82 4.47 2.65
N VAL A 330 1.04 5.47 1.80
CA VAL A 330 1.66 6.75 2.17
C VAL A 330 0.68 7.57 3.02
N GLN A 331 1.09 7.92 4.24
CA GLN A 331 0.33 8.77 5.15
C GLN A 331 0.14 10.19 4.59
N ASP A 332 -0.95 10.84 4.97
CA ASP A 332 -1.41 12.07 4.31
C ASP A 332 -0.44 13.26 4.48
N ASP A 333 0.26 13.32 5.61
CA ASP A 333 1.31 14.30 5.92
C ASP A 333 2.48 14.27 4.93
N ILE A 334 2.85 13.08 4.44
CA ILE A 334 3.89 12.90 3.42
C ILE A 334 3.28 12.96 2.02
N ASN A 335 2.07 12.42 1.84
CA ASN A 335 1.37 12.37 0.57
C ASN A 335 1.21 13.77 -0.03
N VAL A 336 0.78 14.76 0.78
CA VAL A 336 0.54 16.12 0.30
C VAL A 336 1.79 16.75 -0.30
N ILE A 337 2.97 16.49 0.28
CA ILE A 337 4.26 17.02 -0.22
C ILE A 337 4.62 16.35 -1.54
N LEU A 338 4.53 15.01 -1.58
CA LEU A 338 4.91 14.23 -2.75
C LEU A 338 3.98 14.47 -3.94
N SER A 339 2.66 14.34 -3.76
CA SER A 339 1.68 14.47 -4.84
C SER A 339 1.74 15.85 -5.50
N HIS A 340 1.89 16.87 -4.68
CA HIS A 340 1.94 18.25 -5.13
C HIS A 340 3.27 18.57 -5.85
N ALA A 341 4.41 18.06 -5.37
CA ALA A 341 5.67 18.18 -6.09
C ALA A 341 5.64 17.45 -7.45
N LEU A 342 5.04 16.27 -7.50
CA LEU A 342 4.83 15.51 -8.73
C LEU A 342 3.96 16.28 -9.73
N GLU A 343 2.89 16.92 -9.26
CA GLU A 343 2.02 17.76 -10.09
C GLU A 343 2.75 19.01 -10.60
N LYS A 344 3.39 19.79 -9.72
CA LYS A 344 4.14 21.00 -10.10
C LYS A 344 5.29 20.71 -11.06
N ALA A 345 5.92 19.54 -10.94
CA ALA A 345 7.01 19.11 -11.81
C ALA A 345 6.53 18.65 -13.19
N SER A 346 5.24 18.38 -13.41
CA SER A 346 4.67 17.86 -14.66
C SER A 346 4.97 18.74 -15.87
N GLY A 347 5.54 18.15 -16.94
CA GLY A 347 5.84 18.84 -18.20
C GLY A 347 6.87 19.97 -18.11
N LYS A 348 7.54 20.13 -16.97
CA LYS A 348 8.59 21.14 -16.77
C LYS A 348 9.90 20.73 -17.40
N SER A 349 10.82 21.68 -17.59
CA SER A 349 12.19 21.35 -17.99
C SER A 349 12.86 20.48 -16.92
N MET A 350 13.91 19.72 -17.28
CA MET A 350 14.62 18.89 -16.29
C MET A 350 15.21 19.71 -15.13
N GLU A 351 15.63 20.94 -15.41
CA GLU A 351 16.16 21.88 -14.41
C GLU A 351 15.06 22.29 -13.42
N ASP A 352 13.97 22.89 -13.92
CA ASP A 352 12.85 23.33 -13.07
C ASP A 352 12.23 22.15 -12.29
N ALA A 353 12.05 20.99 -12.95
CA ALA A 353 11.51 19.79 -12.30
C ALA A 353 12.45 19.26 -11.23
N SER A 354 13.77 19.25 -11.48
CA SER A 354 14.76 18.83 -10.50
C SER A 354 14.68 19.70 -9.25
N GLU A 355 14.57 21.02 -9.40
CA GLU A 355 14.45 21.94 -8.25
C GLU A 355 13.17 21.70 -7.45
N ILE A 356 12.02 21.58 -8.13
CA ILE A 356 10.72 21.32 -7.48
C ILE A 356 10.77 20.02 -6.68
N LEU A 357 11.20 18.92 -7.31
CA LEU A 357 11.24 17.61 -6.69
C LEU A 357 12.27 17.53 -5.58
N TYR A 358 13.42 18.20 -5.74
CA TYR A 358 14.47 18.20 -4.73
C TYR A 358 14.04 18.94 -3.48
N ASN A 359 13.34 20.08 -3.62
CA ASN A 359 12.80 20.80 -2.46
C ASN A 359 11.81 19.96 -1.66
N ALA A 360 10.94 19.20 -2.34
CA ALA A 360 10.02 18.27 -1.69
C ALA A 360 10.76 17.13 -0.97
N MET A 361 11.81 16.59 -1.60
CA MET A 361 12.69 15.61 -0.98
C MET A 361 13.37 16.18 0.27
N ASP A 362 13.93 17.39 0.18
CA ASP A 362 14.64 18.09 1.25
C ASP A 362 13.74 18.28 2.49
N LYS A 363 12.52 18.75 2.30
CA LYS A 363 11.49 18.87 3.34
C LYS A 363 11.27 17.55 4.11
N ILE A 364 11.07 16.45 3.38
CA ILE A 364 10.91 15.12 3.98
C ILE A 364 12.17 14.71 4.74
N MET A 365 13.36 14.99 4.20
CA MET A 365 14.63 14.68 4.86
C MET A 365 14.86 15.50 6.14
N GLU A 366 14.42 16.75 6.18
CA GLU A 366 14.49 17.63 7.35
C GLU A 366 13.37 17.35 8.37
N GLY A 367 12.31 16.66 7.96
CA GLY A 367 11.12 16.41 8.77
C GLY A 367 10.17 17.61 8.84
N ASP A 368 10.33 18.56 7.92
CA ASP A 368 9.41 19.67 7.73
C ASP A 368 8.25 19.22 6.85
N LEU A 369 7.18 18.74 7.49
CA LEU A 369 5.99 18.24 6.80
C LEU A 369 4.90 19.32 6.65
N GLU A 370 5.22 20.59 6.91
CA GLU A 370 4.27 21.67 6.72
C GLU A 370 4.11 21.97 5.21
N PRO A 371 2.88 21.98 4.68
CA PRO A 371 2.64 22.42 3.31
C PRO A 371 2.98 23.90 3.20
N ASP A 372 3.51 24.34 2.05
CA ASP A 372 3.76 25.77 1.85
C ASP A 372 2.44 26.56 1.85
N GLU A 373 2.48 27.85 2.22
CA GLU A 373 1.27 28.70 2.21
C GLU A 373 0.58 28.73 0.84
N ASP A 374 1.36 28.64 -0.24
CA ASP A 374 0.87 28.56 -1.62
C ASP A 374 0.18 27.21 -1.93
N ASP A 375 0.49 26.16 -1.16
CA ASP A 375 -0.04 24.80 -1.35
C ASP A 375 -1.36 24.60 -0.58
N LEU A 376 -1.63 25.45 0.42
CA LEU A 376 -2.89 25.46 1.19
C LEU A 376 -4.10 25.96 0.38
N GLU A 377 -3.88 26.66 -0.74
CA GLU A 377 -4.97 27.14 -1.61
C GLU A 377 -5.61 26.02 -2.46
N GLU A 378 -4.90 24.90 -2.66
CA GLU A 378 -5.35 23.76 -3.48
C GLU A 378 -5.79 22.53 -2.66
N ILE A 379 -5.57 22.53 -1.34
CA ILE A 379 -6.02 21.46 -0.43
C ILE A 379 -7.51 21.62 -0.12
N SER A 380 -8.29 20.54 -0.22
CA SER A 380 -9.71 20.59 0.11
C SER A 380 -9.93 21.00 1.57
N ALA A 381 -10.98 21.79 1.83
CA ALA A 381 -11.30 22.25 3.18
C ALA A 381 -11.43 21.10 4.20
N GLU A 382 -11.88 19.93 3.75
CA GLU A 382 -11.99 18.70 4.56
C GLU A 382 -10.63 18.12 4.95
N ALA A 383 -9.65 18.15 4.04
CA ALA A 383 -8.28 17.71 4.34
C ALA A 383 -7.55 18.68 5.28
N ILE A 384 -7.76 19.99 5.13
CA ILE A 384 -7.27 21.01 6.08
C ILE A 384 -7.89 20.79 7.46
N GLU A 385 -9.20 20.53 7.54
CA GLU A 385 -9.92 20.32 8.79
C GLU A 385 -9.47 19.03 9.51
N GLN A 386 -9.18 17.96 8.77
CA GLN A 386 -8.60 16.74 9.34
C GLN A 386 -7.18 16.95 9.85
N MET A 387 -6.32 17.65 9.11
CA MET A 387 -4.94 17.92 9.49
C MET A 387 -4.86 18.81 10.74
N GLN A 388 -5.69 19.86 10.78
CA GLN A 388 -5.85 20.72 11.96
C GLN A 388 -6.49 19.98 13.13
N GLY A 389 -7.45 19.09 12.87
CA GLY A 389 -8.07 18.25 13.89
C GLY A 389 -7.08 17.30 14.56
N MET A 390 -6.17 16.71 13.78
CA MET A 390 -5.15 15.78 14.28
C MET A 390 -4.05 16.52 15.08
N ALA A 391 -3.62 17.69 14.61
CA ALA A 391 -2.70 18.56 15.35
C ALA A 391 -3.34 19.09 16.65
N ALA A 392 -4.62 19.48 16.60
CA ALA A 392 -5.36 19.96 17.76
C ALA A 392 -5.59 18.84 18.78
N SER A 393 -5.93 17.62 18.36
CA SER A 393 -6.08 16.48 19.28
C SER A 393 -4.76 16.12 19.96
N LEU A 394 -3.65 16.17 19.22
CA LEU A 394 -2.33 15.90 19.77
C LEU A 394 -1.93 16.97 20.80
N GLN A 395 -2.22 18.23 20.51
CA GLN A 395 -1.95 19.34 21.43
C GLN A 395 -2.84 19.27 22.67
N GLU A 396 -4.10 18.88 22.52
CA GLU A 396 -5.04 18.68 23.63
C GLU A 396 -4.62 17.52 24.54
N GLU A 397 -4.14 16.41 23.98
CA GLU A 397 -3.60 15.29 24.76
C GLU A 397 -2.34 15.67 25.55
N ILE A 398 -1.42 16.43 24.94
CA ILE A 398 -0.22 16.91 25.63
C ILE A 398 -0.58 17.89 26.76
N MET A 399 -1.51 18.81 26.51
CA MET A 399 -2.00 19.74 27.53
C MET A 399 -2.68 19.00 28.68
N LYS A 400 -3.48 17.98 28.39
CA LYS A 400 -4.15 17.17 29.40
C LYS A 400 -3.15 16.38 30.24
N ALA A 401 -2.15 15.77 29.62
CA ALA A 401 -1.08 15.06 30.32
C ALA A 401 -0.29 16.00 31.25
N GLN A 402 0.02 17.22 30.80
CA GLN A 402 0.67 18.24 31.63
C GLN A 402 -0.23 18.69 32.80
N ALA A 403 -1.53 18.86 32.57
CA ALA A 403 -2.49 19.24 33.62
C ALA A 403 -2.63 18.14 34.68
N ASP A 404 -2.72 16.87 34.28
CA ASP A 404 -2.82 15.73 35.19
C ASP A 404 -1.55 15.56 36.04
N MET A 405 -0.37 15.77 35.43
CA MET A 405 0.90 15.82 36.16
C MET A 405 0.92 16.96 37.19
N GLN A 406 0.47 18.16 36.81
CA GLN A 406 0.42 19.30 37.71
C GLN A 406 -0.57 19.07 38.87
N ALA A 407 -1.69 18.40 38.62
CA ALA A 407 -2.66 18.01 39.65
C ALA A 407 -2.13 16.93 40.61
N ALA A 408 -1.36 15.95 40.11
CA ALA A 408 -0.68 14.97 40.95
C ALA A 408 0.39 15.63 41.86
N MET A 409 1.15 16.58 41.31
CA MET A 409 2.13 17.37 42.06
C MET A 409 1.46 18.19 43.18
N MET A 410 0.34 18.86 42.89
CA MET A 410 -0.42 19.64 43.87
C MET A 410 -1.05 18.79 44.99
N ARG A 411 -1.38 17.52 44.70
CA ARG A 411 -1.89 16.55 45.70
C ARG A 411 -0.77 15.86 46.49
N GLY A 412 0.49 16.10 46.15
CA GLY A 412 1.65 15.47 46.79
C GLY A 412 1.84 13.99 46.44
N ASP A 413 1.14 13.49 45.41
CA ASP A 413 1.25 12.11 44.96
C ASP A 413 2.42 11.97 43.96
N MET A 414 3.62 11.88 44.52
CA MET A 414 4.85 11.75 43.73
C MET A 414 4.93 10.41 42.97
N ALA A 415 4.18 9.39 43.38
CA ALA A 415 4.12 8.12 42.67
C ALA A 415 3.29 8.25 41.39
N GLU A 416 2.12 8.89 41.48
CA GLU A 416 1.28 9.19 40.32
C GLU A 416 1.96 10.16 39.36
N TYR A 417 2.66 11.18 39.87
CA TYR A 417 3.46 12.11 39.06
C TYR A 417 4.57 11.39 38.26
N MET A 418 5.35 10.51 38.91
CA MET A 418 6.42 9.77 38.23
C MET A 418 5.89 8.81 37.17
N ARG A 419 4.73 8.17 37.41
CA ARG A 419 4.06 7.33 36.41
C ARG A 419 3.64 8.15 35.18
N LEU A 420 2.96 9.27 35.40
CA LEU A 420 2.50 10.16 34.32
C LEU A 420 3.68 10.76 33.54
N ALA A 421 4.77 11.13 34.22
CA ALA A 421 5.99 11.61 33.58
C ALA A 421 6.66 10.54 32.71
N GLN A 422 6.70 9.29 33.18
CA GLN A 422 7.23 8.17 32.40
C GLN A 422 6.35 7.84 31.19
N GLU A 423 5.02 7.90 31.33
CA GLU A 423 4.08 7.69 30.23
C GLU A 423 4.21 8.78 29.17
N LEU A 424 4.30 10.05 29.57
CA LEU A 424 4.52 11.15 28.64
C LEU A 424 5.89 11.02 27.93
N GLN A 425 6.94 10.68 28.68
CA GLN A 425 8.27 10.46 28.11
C GLN A 425 8.32 9.24 27.18
N GLN A 426 7.61 8.16 27.50
CA GLN A 426 7.48 6.99 26.63
C GLN A 426 6.68 7.29 25.38
N LYS A 427 5.58 8.03 25.47
CA LYS A 427 4.82 8.47 24.29
C LYS A 427 5.66 9.34 23.36
N MET A 428 6.40 10.31 23.91
CA MET A 428 7.35 11.12 23.14
C MET A 428 8.50 10.27 22.56
N MET A 429 8.96 9.25 23.28
CA MET A 429 9.97 8.31 22.77
C MET A 429 9.41 7.33 21.74
N GLN A 430 8.17 6.86 21.84
CA GLN A 430 7.51 5.99 20.87
C GLN A 430 7.23 6.76 19.58
N GLN A 431 6.96 8.06 19.64
CA GLN A 431 6.96 8.91 18.45
C GLN A 431 8.36 9.02 17.81
N ALA A 432 9.43 9.08 18.61
CA ALA A 432 10.81 9.12 18.11
C ALA A 432 11.37 7.74 17.67
N LEU A 433 10.89 6.63 18.27
CA LEU A 433 11.39 5.25 18.07
C LEU A 433 10.44 4.38 17.23
N GLY A 434 9.18 4.76 17.07
CA GLY A 434 8.21 4.15 16.16
C GLY A 434 8.59 4.29 14.69
N GLY A 435 9.71 4.97 14.40
CA GLY A 435 10.39 4.92 13.11
C GLY A 435 11.48 3.84 12.99
N GLN A 436 11.67 2.93 13.95
CA GLN A 436 12.76 1.93 13.92
C GLN A 436 12.31 0.46 13.84
N GLN A 437 11.06 0.16 13.45
CA GLN A 437 10.59 -1.21 13.23
C GLN A 437 9.84 -1.38 11.92
#